data_AF-A0AAU6C1X9-F1
#
_entry.id   AF-A0AAU6C1X9-F1
#
_cell.length_a   1.000
_cell.length_b   1.000
_cell.length_c   1.000
_cell.angle_alpha   90.00
_cell.angle_beta   90.00
_cell.angle_gamma   90.00
#
_symmetry.space_group_name_H-M   'P 1'
#
loop_
_entity.id
_entity.type
_entity.pdbx_description
1 polymer ?
#
loop_
_entity_poly.entity_id
_entity_poly.type
_entity_poly.pdbx_seq_one_letter_code
_entity_poly.pdbx_strand_id
1 'polypeptide(L)'
;MKRNTKLAAAIAAAAAVVTGGILVAGPATAGPAGGQTPSVRSTTQSSMMMNGQQHTYRHGDGTGVGDGNGPCSLTGSAATTAPSGTLSASQKTRLAHMAQEEKLAHDLYTVFAARYDAHVFDRIAAAETHHLDAVRTLLDRYDVSDPTAGKAAGDFTDATVQATYDQLLKQGTASVDGALKAGLTFETDDIAALTKARSGLDAPDVEQVYANLLAASRMHQAAFDSWLVR
;
A
#
# COMPACT_ATOMS: atom_id res chain seq x y z
N MET A 1 46.04 -8.58 -22.06
CA MET A 1 45.94 -7.71 -20.87
C MET A 1 44.46 -7.46 -20.59
N LYS A 2 43.95 -8.00 -19.48
CA LYS A 2 42.54 -7.89 -19.06
C LYS A 2 42.38 -6.63 -18.20
N ARG A 3 41.46 -5.73 -18.54
CA ARG A 3 41.02 -4.63 -17.66
C ARG A 3 39.57 -4.90 -17.29
N ASN A 4 39.37 -5.46 -16.09
CA ASN A 4 38.06 -5.64 -15.48
C ASN A 4 37.74 -4.39 -14.68
N THR A 5 36.84 -3.55 -15.17
CA THR A 5 36.26 -2.43 -14.42
C THR A 5 35.09 -2.98 -13.60
N LYS A 6 35.28 -3.07 -12.27
CA LYS A 6 34.19 -3.30 -11.33
C LYS A 6 33.50 -1.96 -11.06
N LEU A 7 32.29 -1.77 -11.55
CA LEU A 7 31.41 -0.68 -11.13
C LEU A 7 30.80 -1.07 -9.77
N ALA A 8 31.29 -0.44 -8.71
CA ALA A 8 30.66 -0.49 -7.40
C ALA A 8 29.51 0.54 -7.38
N ALA A 9 28.27 0.07 -7.42
CA ALA A 9 27.12 0.89 -7.12
C ALA A 9 27.06 1.10 -5.60
N ALA A 10 27.37 2.31 -5.15
CA ALA A 10 27.15 2.74 -3.78
C ALA A 10 25.66 3.04 -3.59
N ILE A 11 24.93 2.14 -2.93
CA ILE A 11 23.58 2.41 -2.45
C ILE A 11 23.73 3.22 -1.16
N ALA A 12 23.49 4.52 -1.23
CA ALA A 12 23.41 5.39 -0.07
C ALA A 12 22.04 5.17 0.60
N ALA A 13 22.01 4.38 1.67
CA ALA A 13 20.88 4.32 2.59
C ALA A 13 20.83 5.64 3.37
N ALA A 14 19.98 6.57 2.95
CA ALA A 14 19.68 7.77 3.73
C ALA A 14 18.59 7.45 4.75
N ALA A 15 18.99 6.88 5.89
CA ALA A 15 18.14 6.80 7.07
C ALA A 15 18.02 8.20 7.70
N ALA A 16 16.99 8.97 7.32
CA ALA A 16 16.65 10.21 8.03
C ALA A 16 15.61 9.90 9.11
N VAL A 17 16.10 9.60 10.32
CA VAL A 17 15.32 9.74 11.55
C VAL A 17 15.28 11.22 11.89
N VAL A 18 14.09 11.84 11.83
CA VAL A 18 13.86 13.15 12.46
C VAL A 18 12.72 13.02 13.46
N THR A 19 13.13 13.03 14.72
CA THR A 19 12.29 13.19 15.90
C THR A 19 11.68 14.59 15.97
N GLY A 20 10.36 14.67 16.13
CA GLY A 20 9.68 15.61 17.04
C GLY A 20 9.51 17.06 16.58
N GLY A 21 8.25 17.48 16.44
CA GLY A 21 7.85 18.89 16.39
C GLY A 21 6.34 19.05 16.33
N ILE A 22 5.69 19.09 17.51
CA ILE A 22 4.27 19.40 17.64
C ILE A 22 4.05 20.87 17.28
N LEU A 23 3.23 21.14 16.26
CA LEU A 23 2.64 22.45 16.02
C LEU A 23 1.13 22.36 16.22
N VAL A 24 0.67 22.96 17.33
CA VAL A 24 -0.75 23.21 17.64
C VAL A 24 -1.15 24.48 16.90
N ALA A 25 -2.14 24.39 16.00
CA ALA A 25 -2.84 25.55 15.45
C ALA A 25 -4.35 25.38 15.70
N GLY A 26 -4.93 26.37 16.40
CA GLY A 26 -6.31 26.39 16.86
C GLY A 26 -7.37 26.59 15.77
N PRO A 27 -8.67 26.62 16.14
CA PRO A 27 -9.77 26.50 15.21
C PRO A 27 -10.07 27.82 14.51
N ALA A 28 -10.18 27.78 13.18
CA ALA A 28 -10.83 28.84 12.42
C ALA A 28 -12.35 28.64 12.49
N THR A 29 -13.03 29.61 13.05
CA THR A 29 -14.50 29.72 13.05
C THR A 29 -14.93 30.56 11.84
N ALA A 30 -15.83 30.03 11.02
CA ALA A 30 -16.56 30.82 10.03
C ALA A 30 -18.03 30.37 10.00
N GLY A 31 -18.91 31.34 10.26
CA GLY A 31 -20.35 31.17 10.44
C GLY A 31 -21.15 30.99 9.15
N PRO A 32 -22.50 30.99 9.25
CA PRO A 32 -23.38 30.33 8.31
C PRO A 32 -23.90 31.28 7.21
N ALA A 33 -24.10 30.75 6.01
CA ALA A 33 -24.92 31.37 4.97
C ALA A 33 -26.09 30.43 4.64
N GLY A 34 -27.30 30.88 4.94
CA GLY A 34 -28.55 30.19 4.62
C GLY A 34 -28.93 30.33 3.15
N GLY A 35 -29.84 29.45 2.70
CA GLY A 35 -30.37 29.50 1.34
C GLY A 35 -31.26 28.32 0.99
N GLN A 36 -32.50 28.37 1.51
CA GLN A 36 -33.78 27.96 0.93
C GLN A 36 -33.88 26.69 0.04
N THR A 37 -34.85 25.87 0.45
CA THR A 37 -35.49 24.74 -0.26
C THR A 37 -36.24 25.18 -1.53
N PRO A 38 -36.54 24.23 -2.43
CA PRO A 38 -37.90 23.70 -2.42
C PRO A 38 -38.01 22.17 -2.62
N SER A 39 -39.10 21.67 -2.04
CA SER A 39 -39.63 20.32 -2.07
C SER A 39 -40.00 19.85 -3.48
N VAL A 40 -39.61 18.62 -3.85
CA VAL A 40 -40.33 17.83 -4.86
C VAL A 40 -40.61 16.42 -4.33
N ARG A 41 -41.92 16.20 -4.21
CA ARG A 41 -42.73 15.01 -3.95
C ARG A 41 -42.17 13.65 -4.39
N SER A 42 -42.28 12.70 -3.46
CA SER A 42 -42.12 11.25 -3.64
C SER A 42 -43.03 10.65 -4.71
N THR A 43 -42.49 9.70 -5.48
CA THR A 43 -43.27 8.61 -6.07
C THR A 43 -42.59 7.30 -5.69
N THR A 44 -43.32 6.51 -4.92
CA THR A 44 -43.07 5.11 -4.61
C THR A 44 -43.25 4.28 -5.88
N GLN A 45 -42.27 3.46 -6.25
CA GLN A 45 -42.57 2.26 -7.03
C GLN A 45 -41.70 1.07 -6.58
N SER A 46 -42.41 0.15 -5.96
CA SER A 46 -42.21 -1.28 -5.76
C SER A 46 -40.99 -1.96 -6.38
N SER A 47 -40.29 -2.67 -5.49
CA SER A 47 -39.96 -4.10 -5.57
C SER A 47 -40.04 -4.77 -6.94
N MET A 48 -38.89 -5.18 -7.45
CA MET A 48 -38.77 -6.41 -8.22
C MET A 48 -37.59 -7.22 -7.70
N MET A 49 -37.95 -8.32 -7.03
CA MET A 49 -37.07 -9.43 -6.74
C MET A 49 -36.75 -10.16 -8.05
N MET A 50 -35.47 -10.44 -8.33
CA MET A 50 -35.11 -11.53 -9.21
C MET A 50 -34.13 -12.47 -8.51
N ASN A 51 -34.71 -13.60 -8.13
CA ASN A 51 -34.13 -14.88 -7.78
C ASN A 51 -33.33 -15.45 -8.97
N GLY A 52 -32.16 -16.03 -8.73
CA GLY A 52 -31.32 -16.51 -9.83
C GLY A 52 -30.07 -17.27 -9.42
N GLN A 53 -30.26 -18.38 -8.71
CA GLN A 53 -29.46 -19.60 -8.79
C GLN A 53 -27.99 -19.57 -8.36
N GLN A 54 -27.83 -20.08 -7.14
CA GLN A 54 -26.67 -20.81 -6.63
C GLN A 54 -26.19 -21.86 -7.66
N HIS A 55 -24.92 -21.77 -8.07
CA HIS A 55 -24.19 -22.90 -8.64
C HIS A 55 -22.89 -23.08 -7.87
N THR A 56 -22.92 -24.06 -6.97
CA THR A 56 -21.78 -24.62 -6.27
C THR A 56 -20.89 -25.37 -7.25
N TYR A 57 -19.63 -24.96 -7.43
CA TYR A 57 -18.59 -25.84 -7.96
C TYR A 57 -17.49 -26.06 -6.92
N ARG A 58 -17.33 -27.36 -6.68
CA ARG A 58 -16.50 -28.07 -5.74
C ARG A 58 -15.12 -28.31 -6.37
N HIS A 59 -14.09 -28.27 -5.51
CA HIS A 59 -12.69 -28.69 -5.66
C HIS A 59 -12.25 -29.38 -6.97
N GLY A 60 -11.13 -28.89 -7.52
CA GLY A 60 -10.26 -29.62 -8.44
C GLY A 60 -8.81 -29.16 -8.24
N ASP A 61 -8.05 -29.95 -7.50
CA ASP A 61 -6.60 -29.80 -7.37
C ASP A 61 -5.95 -30.21 -8.70
N GLY A 62 -5.31 -29.26 -9.38
CA GLY A 62 -4.63 -29.48 -10.65
C GLY A 62 -3.28 -28.79 -10.66
N THR A 63 -2.21 -29.53 -10.36
CA THR A 63 -0.83 -29.11 -10.55
C THR A 63 -0.50 -29.10 -12.04
N GLY A 64 -0.62 -27.94 -12.68
CA GLY A 64 -0.14 -27.68 -14.05
C GLY A 64 1.06 -26.74 -14.02
N VAL A 65 2.20 -27.22 -14.52
CA VAL A 65 3.42 -26.43 -14.74
C VAL A 65 3.27 -25.72 -16.08
N GLY A 66 3.24 -24.38 -16.08
CA GLY A 66 3.15 -23.55 -17.29
C GLY A 66 3.57 -22.10 -17.02
N ASP A 67 4.68 -21.72 -17.65
CA ASP A 67 5.15 -20.37 -18.03
C ASP A 67 5.03 -19.21 -17.01
N GLY A 68 6.11 -18.99 -16.25
CA GLY A 68 6.81 -17.69 -16.13
C GLY A 68 6.09 -16.43 -15.63
N ASN A 69 4.83 -16.50 -15.20
CA ASN A 69 4.08 -15.39 -14.63
C ASN A 69 3.37 -15.87 -13.36
N GLY A 70 4.15 -16.09 -12.30
CA GLY A 70 3.61 -16.52 -11.00
C GLY A 70 2.53 -15.56 -10.50
N PRO A 71 1.46 -16.05 -9.85
CA PRO A 71 0.39 -15.20 -9.38
C PRO A 71 0.91 -14.34 -8.23
N CYS A 72 1.13 -13.05 -8.46
CA CYS A 72 0.93 -12.00 -7.44
C CYS A 72 -0.57 -11.92 -7.14
N SER A 73 -1.12 -13.01 -6.65
CA SER A 73 -2.52 -13.17 -6.27
C SER A 73 -2.51 -14.04 -5.03
N LEU A 74 -2.06 -13.44 -3.94
CA LEU A 74 -2.67 -13.73 -2.66
C LEU A 74 -4.04 -13.04 -2.70
N THR A 75 -4.96 -13.64 -3.47
CA THR A 75 -6.37 -13.28 -3.47
C THR A 75 -6.91 -13.53 -2.08
N GLY A 76 -7.10 -12.46 -1.33
CA GLY A 76 -7.87 -12.47 -0.11
C GLY A 76 -7.48 -11.34 0.81
N SER A 77 -8.33 -10.31 0.88
CA SER A 77 -8.57 -9.53 2.10
C SER A 77 -9.09 -10.46 3.21
N ALA A 78 -8.31 -11.46 3.59
CA ALA A 78 -8.61 -12.29 4.74
C ALA A 78 -8.34 -11.40 5.95
N ALA A 79 -9.41 -10.82 6.48
CA ALA A 79 -9.40 -10.20 7.79
C ALA A 79 -8.62 -11.12 8.75
N THR A 80 -7.58 -10.58 9.38
CA THR A 80 -6.69 -11.37 10.23
C THR A 80 -7.50 -12.17 11.25
N THR A 81 -7.30 -13.49 11.22
CA THR A 81 -7.98 -14.48 12.08
C THR A 81 -7.25 -14.68 13.41
N ALA A 82 -6.04 -14.13 13.53
CA ALA A 82 -5.28 -14.17 14.77
C ALA A 82 -5.93 -13.25 15.83
N PRO A 83 -5.79 -13.60 17.13
CA PRO A 83 -6.28 -12.77 18.21
C PRO A 83 -5.51 -11.44 18.26
N SER A 84 -6.21 -10.38 18.69
CA SER A 84 -5.57 -9.11 19.03
C SER A 84 -4.62 -9.28 20.21
N GLY A 85 -3.63 -8.40 20.28
CA GLY A 85 -2.79 -8.23 21.46
C GLY A 85 -2.71 -6.78 21.89
N THR A 86 -1.50 -6.32 22.25
CA THR A 86 -1.27 -4.95 22.71
C THR A 86 -0.22 -4.26 21.85
N LEU A 87 -0.51 -3.01 21.48
CA LEU A 87 0.45 -2.12 20.83
C LEU A 87 0.81 -0.95 21.76
N SER A 88 2.11 -0.69 21.88
CA SER A 88 2.63 0.54 22.46
C SER A 88 2.29 1.75 21.58
N ALA A 89 2.41 2.97 22.14
CA ALA A 89 2.18 4.20 21.39
C ALA A 89 3.04 4.30 20.12
N SER A 90 4.32 3.91 20.19
CA SER A 90 5.21 3.90 19.03
C SER A 90 4.81 2.87 17.98
N GLN A 91 4.29 1.71 18.39
CA GLN A 91 3.80 0.70 17.45
C GLN A 91 2.49 1.15 16.77
N LYS A 92 1.61 1.87 17.47
CA LYS A 92 0.44 2.51 16.86
C LYS A 92 0.83 3.60 15.84
N THR A 93 1.82 4.43 16.15
CA THR A 93 2.38 5.39 15.20
C THR A 93 2.97 4.69 13.97
N ARG A 94 3.71 3.59 14.17
CA ARG A 94 4.25 2.78 13.07
C ARG A 94 3.13 2.20 12.21
N LEU A 95 2.05 1.71 12.83
CA LEU A 95 0.89 1.17 12.10
C LEU A 95 0.20 2.24 11.23
N ALA A 96 0.00 3.45 11.77
CA ALA A 96 -0.53 4.58 10.99
C ALA A 96 0.37 4.94 9.81
N HIS A 97 1.69 4.97 10.01
CA HIS A 97 2.62 5.25 8.92
C HIS A 97 2.70 4.09 7.91
N MET A 98 2.49 2.83 8.31
CA MET A 98 2.37 1.70 7.38
C MET A 98 1.23 1.91 6.39
N ALA A 99 0.07 2.40 6.84
CA ALA A 99 -1.05 2.71 5.94
C ALA A 99 -0.66 3.76 4.87
N GLN A 100 0.15 4.75 5.24
CA GLN A 100 0.63 5.73 4.27
C GLN A 100 1.67 5.16 3.31
N GLU A 101 2.52 4.22 3.75
CA GLU A 101 3.48 3.49 2.89
C GLU A 101 2.73 2.64 1.85
N GLU A 102 1.74 1.85 2.25
CA GLU A 102 0.93 1.04 1.32
C GLU A 102 0.16 1.91 0.31
N LYS A 103 -0.42 3.04 0.77
CA LYS A 103 -1.05 4.00 -0.14
C LYS A 103 -0.03 4.63 -1.10
N LEU A 104 1.18 4.95 -0.63
CA LEU A 104 2.23 5.50 -1.47
C LEU A 104 2.56 4.54 -2.60
N ALA A 105 2.80 3.27 -2.27
CA ALA A 105 3.05 2.21 -3.24
C ALA A 105 1.92 2.13 -4.29
N HIS A 106 0.68 2.03 -3.82
CA HIS A 106 -0.50 1.99 -4.68
C HIS A 106 -0.57 3.19 -5.65
N ASP A 107 -0.50 4.41 -5.11
CA ASP A 107 -0.63 5.64 -5.89
C ASP A 107 0.51 5.77 -6.91
N LEU A 108 1.73 5.44 -6.50
CA LEU A 108 2.93 5.51 -7.35
C LEU A 108 2.83 4.52 -8.52
N TYR A 109 2.50 3.27 -8.24
CA TYR A 109 2.40 2.24 -9.26
C TYR A 109 1.21 2.44 -10.19
N THR A 110 0.11 3.01 -9.70
CA THR A 110 -1.02 3.43 -10.55
C THR A 110 -0.58 4.48 -11.58
N VAL A 111 0.24 5.46 -11.19
CA VAL A 111 0.78 6.45 -12.14
C VAL A 111 1.70 5.80 -13.17
N PHE A 112 2.54 4.84 -12.75
CA PHE A 112 3.45 4.15 -13.66
C PHE A 112 2.75 3.21 -14.64
N ALA A 113 1.71 2.49 -14.17
CA ALA A 113 0.85 1.65 -14.99
C ALA A 113 0.16 2.44 -16.10
N ALA A 114 -0.33 3.64 -15.79
CA ALA A 114 -0.95 4.52 -16.80
C ALA A 114 0.04 5.05 -17.85
N ARG A 115 1.35 5.05 -17.54
CA ARG A 115 2.39 5.68 -18.36
C ARG A 115 3.18 4.69 -19.21
N TYR A 116 3.39 3.47 -18.72
CA TYR A 116 4.26 2.49 -19.34
C TYR A 116 3.51 1.19 -19.58
N ASP A 117 3.75 0.56 -20.73
CA ASP A 117 3.25 -0.77 -21.07
C ASP A 117 4.06 -1.86 -20.34
N ALA A 118 3.98 -1.84 -19.00
CA ALA A 118 4.69 -2.73 -18.11
C ALA A 118 3.72 -3.25 -17.04
N HIS A 119 3.08 -4.39 -17.32
CA HIS A 119 2.02 -4.98 -16.50
C HIS A 119 2.40 -5.30 -15.05
N VAL A 120 3.69 -5.20 -14.68
CA VAL A 120 4.12 -5.30 -13.28
C VAL A 120 3.51 -4.19 -12.43
N PHE A 121 3.38 -2.97 -12.95
CA PHE A 121 2.83 -1.86 -12.19
C PHE A 121 1.34 -2.07 -11.88
N ASP A 122 0.53 -2.50 -12.86
CA ASP A 122 -0.89 -2.79 -12.63
C ASP A 122 -1.09 -3.87 -11.57
N ARG A 123 -0.29 -4.95 -11.67
CA ARG A 123 -0.41 -6.11 -10.78
C ARG A 123 -0.03 -5.76 -9.35
N ILE A 124 1.05 -5.00 -9.18
CA ILE A 124 1.52 -4.60 -7.85
C ILE A 124 0.56 -3.54 -7.27
N ALA A 125 0.12 -2.54 -8.03
CA ALA A 125 -0.87 -1.56 -7.55
C ALA A 125 -2.17 -2.21 -7.03
N ALA A 126 -2.63 -3.29 -7.67
CA ALA A 126 -3.76 -4.08 -7.18
C ALA A 126 -3.44 -4.81 -5.87
N ALA A 127 -2.24 -5.36 -5.71
CA ALA A 127 -1.79 -5.96 -4.45
C ALA A 127 -1.74 -4.93 -3.31
N GLU A 128 -1.22 -3.73 -3.56
CA GLU A 128 -1.12 -2.67 -2.54
C GLU A 128 -2.48 -2.17 -2.05
N THR A 129 -3.53 -2.30 -2.87
CA THR A 129 -4.91 -2.04 -2.41
C THR A 129 -5.28 -3.02 -1.29
N HIS A 130 -4.96 -4.30 -1.46
CA HIS A 130 -5.24 -5.33 -0.45
C HIS A 130 -4.36 -5.19 0.79
N HIS A 131 -3.10 -4.77 0.64
CA HIS A 131 -2.23 -4.48 1.77
C HIS A 131 -2.78 -3.33 2.62
N LEU A 132 -3.16 -2.22 1.97
CA LEU A 132 -3.76 -1.08 2.65
C LEU A 132 -5.04 -1.47 3.40
N ASP A 133 -5.92 -2.28 2.80
CA ASP A 133 -7.13 -2.78 3.46
C ASP A 133 -6.81 -3.66 4.69
N ALA A 134 -5.77 -4.50 4.61
CA ALA A 134 -5.31 -5.29 5.74
C ALA A 134 -4.79 -4.40 6.87
N VAL A 135 -4.04 -3.34 6.55
CA VAL A 135 -3.56 -2.36 7.54
C VAL A 135 -4.72 -1.57 8.14
N ARG A 136 -5.71 -1.14 7.34
CA ARG A 136 -6.93 -0.47 7.84
C ARG A 136 -7.72 -1.32 8.82
N THR A 137 -7.81 -2.63 8.56
CA THR A 137 -8.42 -3.57 9.51
C THR A 137 -7.71 -3.54 10.88
N LEU A 138 -6.39 -3.41 10.90
CA LEU A 138 -5.63 -3.24 12.14
C LEU A 138 -5.81 -1.86 12.76
N LEU A 139 -5.84 -0.79 11.96
CA LEU A 139 -6.09 0.58 12.44
C LEU A 139 -7.40 0.64 13.22
N ASP A 140 -8.47 0.09 12.66
CA ASP A 140 -9.78 0.01 13.32
C ASP A 140 -9.72 -0.82 14.60
N ARG A 141 -9.08 -2.01 14.55
CA ARG A 141 -8.98 -2.92 15.69
C ARG A 141 -8.20 -2.34 16.87
N TYR A 142 -7.20 -1.51 16.61
CA TYR A 142 -6.33 -0.89 17.62
C TYR A 142 -6.72 0.55 17.96
N ASP A 143 -7.86 1.04 17.48
CA ASP A 143 -8.37 2.40 17.68
C ASP A 143 -7.30 3.45 17.31
N VAL A 144 -6.79 3.33 16.08
CA VAL A 144 -5.83 4.25 15.46
C VAL A 144 -6.51 4.92 14.27
N SER A 145 -6.54 6.24 14.24
CA SER A 145 -7.11 6.97 13.11
C SER A 145 -6.34 6.67 11.82
N ASP A 146 -7.06 6.40 10.72
CA ASP A 146 -6.47 6.21 9.39
C ASP A 146 -5.98 7.56 8.82
N PRO A 147 -4.65 7.78 8.67
CA PRO A 147 -4.12 9.01 8.10
C PRO A 147 -4.36 9.15 6.58
N THR A 148 -4.76 8.06 5.91
CA THR A 148 -5.05 8.04 4.47
C THR A 148 -6.49 8.40 4.14
N ALA A 149 -7.38 8.40 5.13
CA ALA A 149 -8.80 8.64 4.93
C ALA A 149 -9.06 10.04 4.34
N GLY A 150 -9.81 10.07 3.23
CA GLY A 150 -10.17 11.31 2.54
C GLY A 150 -9.01 12.01 1.82
N LYS A 151 -7.84 11.37 1.67
CA LYS A 151 -6.72 11.88 0.88
C LYS A 151 -6.87 11.51 -0.59
N ALA A 152 -6.58 12.46 -1.48
CA ALA A 152 -6.50 12.17 -2.90
C ALA A 152 -5.26 11.31 -3.21
N ALA A 153 -5.22 10.77 -4.42
CA ALA A 153 -4.03 10.07 -4.92
C ALA A 153 -2.83 11.03 -4.94
N GLY A 154 -1.70 10.58 -4.40
CA GLY A 154 -0.48 11.39 -4.28
C GLY A 154 -0.44 12.35 -3.08
N ASP A 155 -1.51 12.46 -2.29
CA ASP A 155 -1.54 13.28 -1.07
C ASP A 155 -1.31 12.44 0.19
N PHE A 156 -0.40 12.89 1.05
CA PHE A 156 -0.05 12.24 2.32
C PHE A 156 -0.07 13.22 3.50
N THR A 157 -0.40 12.73 4.70
CA THR A 157 -0.38 13.57 5.92
C THR A 157 1.01 13.78 6.46
N ASP A 158 1.87 12.77 6.33
CA ASP A 158 3.24 12.82 6.78
C ASP A 158 4.13 13.42 5.68
N ALA A 159 4.83 14.50 6.01
CA ALA A 159 5.69 15.22 5.08
C ALA A 159 6.87 14.37 4.58
N THR A 160 7.36 13.41 5.37
CA THR A 160 8.39 12.48 4.93
C THR A 160 7.84 11.50 3.90
N VAL A 161 6.62 11.00 4.09
CA VAL A 161 5.96 10.14 3.09
C VAL A 161 5.71 10.91 1.79
N GLN A 162 5.23 12.16 1.88
CA GLN A 162 5.05 13.03 0.71
C GLN A 162 6.37 13.22 -0.05
N ALA A 163 7.46 13.52 0.66
CA ALA A 163 8.76 13.70 0.03
C ALA A 163 9.25 12.45 -0.70
N THR A 164 9.05 11.27 -0.11
CA THR A 164 9.36 9.98 -0.76
C THR A 164 8.53 9.79 -2.03
N TYR A 165 7.21 10.05 -1.97
CA TYR A 165 6.34 9.97 -3.15
C TYR A 165 6.83 10.88 -4.27
N ASP A 166 7.07 12.16 -3.97
CA ASP A 166 7.49 13.16 -4.95
C ASP A 166 8.83 12.78 -5.60
N GLN A 167 9.78 12.28 -4.80
CA GLN A 167 11.08 11.83 -5.27
C GLN A 167 10.94 10.64 -6.23
N LEU A 168 10.23 9.59 -5.82
CA LEU A 168 10.07 8.37 -6.61
C LEU A 168 9.23 8.61 -7.86
N LEU A 169 8.21 9.46 -7.78
CA LEU A 169 7.40 9.86 -8.91
C LEU A 169 8.25 10.60 -9.96
N LYS A 170 9.09 11.55 -9.52
CA LYS A 170 10.00 12.26 -10.41
C LYS A 170 10.99 11.30 -11.08
N GLN A 171 11.54 10.35 -10.33
CA GLN A 171 12.43 9.33 -10.88
C GLN A 171 11.71 8.46 -11.91
N GLY A 172 10.51 7.98 -11.59
CA GLY A 172 9.80 7.04 -12.43
C GLY A 172 9.12 7.64 -13.65
N THR A 173 8.75 8.91 -13.60
CA THR A 173 8.20 9.60 -14.78
C THR A 173 9.26 9.93 -15.84
N ALA A 174 10.55 9.85 -15.50
CA ALA A 174 11.64 10.10 -16.45
C ALA A 174 11.78 8.99 -17.51
N SER A 175 11.62 7.72 -17.12
CA SER A 175 11.67 6.57 -18.04
C SER A 175 11.10 5.30 -17.38
N VAL A 176 10.80 4.27 -18.17
CA VAL A 176 10.36 2.96 -17.66
C VAL A 176 11.41 2.34 -16.73
N ASP A 177 12.70 2.40 -17.08
CA ASP A 177 13.80 1.99 -16.20
C ASP A 177 13.82 2.78 -14.89
N GLY A 178 13.52 4.09 -14.96
CA GLY A 178 13.40 4.94 -13.78
C GLY A 178 12.27 4.46 -12.87
N ALA A 179 11.13 4.07 -13.44
CA ALA A 179 9.96 3.60 -12.69
C ALA A 179 10.20 2.24 -12.06
N LEU A 180 10.81 1.31 -12.79
CA LEU A 180 11.20 0.00 -12.27
C LEU A 180 12.22 0.14 -11.13
N LYS A 181 13.20 1.04 -11.27
CA LYS A 181 14.15 1.35 -10.18
C LYS A 181 13.47 2.03 -8.99
N ALA A 182 12.49 2.90 -9.23
CA ALA A 182 11.73 3.55 -8.16
C ALA A 182 10.95 2.52 -7.34
N GLY A 183 10.28 1.56 -8.01
CA GLY A 183 9.64 0.43 -7.35
C GLY A 183 10.64 -0.43 -6.58
N LEU A 184 11.77 -0.81 -7.19
CA LEU A 184 12.82 -1.57 -6.50
C LEU A 184 13.34 -0.85 -5.23
N THR A 185 13.54 0.47 -5.29
CA THR A 185 13.91 1.28 -4.12
C THR A 185 12.85 1.21 -3.05
N PHE A 186 11.58 1.46 -3.41
CA PHE A 186 10.46 1.44 -2.47
C PHE A 186 10.33 0.09 -1.75
N GLU A 187 10.30 -1.02 -2.49
CA GLU A 187 10.15 -2.37 -1.91
C GLU A 187 11.34 -2.73 -1.00
N THR A 188 12.53 -2.24 -1.29
CA THR A 188 13.71 -2.48 -0.45
C THR A 188 13.57 -1.78 0.91
N ASP A 189 13.11 -0.53 0.89
CA ASP A 189 12.89 0.26 2.10
C ASP A 189 11.74 -0.31 2.93
N ASP A 190 10.67 -0.77 2.27
CA ASP A 190 9.50 -1.40 2.92
C ASP A 190 9.87 -2.72 3.61
N ILE A 191 10.64 -3.59 2.95
CA ILE A 191 11.19 -4.82 3.55
C ILE A 191 11.97 -4.52 4.83
N ALA A 192 12.81 -3.48 4.81
CA ALA A 192 13.60 -3.08 5.97
C ALA A 192 12.71 -2.53 7.10
N ALA A 193 11.71 -1.71 6.75
CA ALA A 193 10.76 -1.13 7.69
C ALA A 193 9.90 -2.22 8.37
N LEU A 194 9.33 -3.15 7.61
CA LEU A 194 8.54 -4.28 8.12
C LEU A 194 9.37 -5.22 8.99
N THR A 195 10.60 -5.54 8.58
CA THR A 195 11.52 -6.36 9.41
C THR A 195 11.75 -5.74 10.77
N LYS A 196 11.94 -4.41 10.83
CA LYS A 196 12.08 -3.68 12.09
C LYS A 196 10.78 -3.62 12.88
N ALA A 197 9.66 -3.35 12.21
CA ALA A 197 8.35 -3.16 12.84
C ALA A 197 7.82 -4.42 13.55
N ARG A 198 8.27 -5.60 13.12
CA ARG A 198 7.94 -6.90 13.73
C ARG A 198 8.68 -7.20 15.03
N SER A 199 9.73 -6.45 15.36
CA SER A 199 10.52 -6.70 16.58
C SER A 199 9.77 -6.23 17.83
N GLY A 200 9.57 -7.12 18.80
CA GLY A 200 8.94 -6.80 20.10
C GLY A 200 7.43 -6.57 20.03
N LEU A 201 6.74 -7.18 19.06
CA LEU A 201 5.28 -7.19 19.01
C LEU A 201 4.69 -8.21 19.98
N ASP A 202 3.79 -7.75 20.85
CA ASP A 202 2.88 -8.59 21.64
C ASP A 202 1.47 -8.56 21.02
N ALA A 203 1.40 -8.67 19.69
CA ALA A 203 0.18 -8.53 18.88
C ALA A 203 0.19 -9.54 17.73
N PRO A 204 -0.36 -10.77 17.93
CA PRO A 204 -0.29 -11.85 16.94
C PRO A 204 -0.94 -11.52 15.59
N ASP A 205 -2.00 -10.71 15.60
CA ASP A 205 -2.68 -10.24 14.40
C ASP A 205 -1.86 -9.23 13.59
N VAL A 206 -1.19 -8.29 14.25
CA VAL A 206 -0.27 -7.34 13.62
C VAL A 206 0.94 -8.09 13.04
N GLU A 207 1.49 -9.05 13.80
CA GLU A 207 2.58 -9.89 13.33
C GLU A 207 2.18 -10.70 12.09
N GLN A 208 0.96 -11.25 12.05
CA GLN A 208 0.45 -11.97 10.88
C GLN A 208 0.38 -11.06 9.64
N VAL A 209 -0.20 -9.86 9.78
CA VAL A 209 -0.31 -8.91 8.66
C VAL A 209 1.08 -8.46 8.21
N TYR A 210 1.95 -8.04 9.11
CA TYR A 210 3.31 -7.59 8.75
C TYR A 210 4.16 -8.70 8.14
N ALA A 211 3.98 -9.96 8.55
CA ALA A 211 4.64 -11.09 7.92
C ALA A 211 4.17 -11.31 6.47
N ASN A 212 2.87 -11.13 6.21
CA ASN A 212 2.31 -11.24 4.86
C ASN A 212 2.77 -10.10 3.96
N LEU A 213 2.71 -8.85 4.44
CA LEU A 213 3.24 -7.68 3.74
C LEU A 213 4.72 -7.91 3.39
N LEU A 214 5.55 -8.31 4.37
CA LEU A 214 6.98 -8.56 4.13
C LEU A 214 7.23 -9.62 3.05
N ALA A 215 6.40 -10.67 3.00
CA ALA A 215 6.49 -11.68 1.97
C ALA A 215 6.10 -11.12 0.60
N ALA A 216 5.07 -10.29 0.53
CA ALA A 216 4.62 -9.63 -0.69
C ALA A 216 5.65 -8.60 -1.20
N SER A 217 6.19 -7.73 -0.34
CA SER A 217 7.21 -6.75 -0.74
C SER A 217 8.47 -7.43 -1.32
N ARG A 218 8.85 -8.61 -0.80
CA ARG A 218 9.92 -9.44 -1.40
C ARG A 218 9.57 -9.97 -2.79
N MET A 219 8.30 -10.35 -3.01
CA MET A 219 7.82 -10.77 -4.32
C MET A 219 7.79 -9.59 -5.30
N HIS A 220 7.35 -8.41 -4.86
CA HIS A 220 7.35 -7.17 -5.64
C HIS A 220 8.78 -6.77 -6.01
N GLN A 221 9.71 -6.79 -5.05
CA GLN A 221 11.13 -6.52 -5.27
C GLN A 221 11.71 -7.44 -6.35
N ALA A 222 11.46 -8.75 -6.25
CA ALA A 222 11.92 -9.73 -7.24
C ALA A 222 11.26 -9.52 -8.62
N ALA A 223 9.99 -9.09 -8.66
CA ALA A 223 9.32 -8.77 -9.90
C ALA A 223 9.96 -7.56 -10.59
N PHE A 224 10.24 -6.47 -9.86
CA PHE A 224 10.94 -5.31 -10.43
C PHE A 224 12.34 -5.65 -10.92
N ASP A 225 13.10 -6.44 -10.15
CA ASP A 225 14.44 -6.91 -10.57
C ASP A 225 14.37 -7.75 -11.86
N SER A 226 13.40 -8.67 -11.96
CA SER A 226 13.19 -9.46 -13.17
C SER A 226 12.80 -8.61 -14.38
N TRP A 227 12.08 -7.50 -14.19
CA TRP A 227 11.71 -6.59 -15.27
C TRP A 227 12.86 -5.71 -15.74
N LEU A 228 13.78 -5.34 -14.85
CA LEU A 228 14.94 -4.51 -15.18
C LEU A 228 15.95 -5.21 -16.10
N VAL A 229 15.90 -6.54 -16.20
CA VAL A 229 16.82 -7.34 -17.02
C VAL A 229 16.21 -7.85 -18.32
N ARG A 230 15.00 -7.41 -18.67
CA ARG A 230 14.29 -7.83 -19.90
C ARG A 230 14.79 -7.12 -21.16
#